data_AF-A0A1Q9BYE9-F1
#
_entry.id   AF-A0A1Q9BYE9-F1
#
_cell.length_a   1.000
_cell.length_b   1.000
_cell.length_c   1.000
_cell.angle_alpha   90.00
_cell.angle_beta   90.00
_cell.angle_gamma   90.00
#
_symmetry.space_group_name_H-M   'P 1'
#
loop_
_entity.id
_entity.type
_entity.pdbx_description
1 polymer ?
#
loop_
_entity_poly.entity_id
_entity_poly.type
_entity_poly.pdbx_seq_one_letter_code
_entity_poly.pdbx_strand_id
1 'polypeptide(L)'
;MMAQRVAAMFDELRDQVVAMVQDYDHQGSQITELQGQLAAQTQRVEALEAELQGLRQLLGQDAEESEAETCTPPSPNMVDSPTSGSDEEMEPNRRVIANSLLKHLYALVGAKDKEKKEVEALPQVQEAPDGHGPKPTHWRCVWRPGMDVRSERTVQRKGVVGFLSCGECFDVIQEWRGREGTLFLKLAGDKGWVFDKTRT
;
A
#
# COMPACT_ATOMS: atom_id res chain seq x y z
N MET A 1 7.73 -25.16 54.95
CA MET A 1 7.26 -25.23 53.54
C MET A 1 6.38 -24.05 53.12
N MET A 2 5.55 -23.44 53.98
CA MET A 2 4.70 -22.29 53.58
C MET A 2 5.49 -21.00 53.25
N ALA A 3 6.51 -20.65 54.04
CA ALA A 3 7.29 -19.41 53.82
C ALA A 3 7.98 -19.37 52.44
N GLN A 4 8.49 -20.51 51.97
CA GLN A 4 9.17 -20.62 50.68
C GLN A 4 8.19 -20.48 49.51
N ARG A 5 6.96 -20.98 49.67
CA ARG A 5 5.89 -20.79 48.68
C ARG A 5 5.44 -19.34 48.59
N VAL A 6 5.36 -18.66 49.74
CA VAL A 6 5.03 -17.23 49.79
C VAL A 6 6.11 -16.39 49.12
N ALA A 7 7.39 -16.68 49.38
CA ALA A 7 8.51 -16.00 48.71
C ALA A 7 8.45 -16.15 47.19
N ALA A 8 8.21 -17.37 46.68
CA ALA A 8 8.10 -17.62 45.24
C ALA A 8 6.96 -16.83 44.57
N MET A 9 5.80 -16.67 45.24
CA MET A 9 4.70 -15.85 44.71
C MET A 9 5.08 -14.36 44.64
N PHE A 10 5.87 -13.85 45.59
CA PHE A 10 6.35 -12.47 45.54
C PHE A 10 7.41 -12.25 44.45
N ASP A 11 8.27 -13.23 44.22
CA ASP A 11 9.23 -13.19 43.10
C ASP A 11 8.50 -13.17 41.76
N GLU A 12 7.49 -14.03 41.58
CA GLU A 12 6.68 -14.07 40.37
C GLU A 12 5.91 -12.75 40.14
N LEU A 13 5.32 -12.18 41.20
CA LEU A 13 4.66 -10.89 41.13
C LEU A 13 5.63 -9.76 40.75
N ARG A 14 6.83 -9.75 41.34
CA ARG A 14 7.87 -8.76 40.99
C ARG A 14 8.25 -8.89 39.52
N ASP A 15 8.51 -10.10 39.04
CA ASP A 15 8.93 -10.34 37.67
C ASP A 15 7.82 -9.95 36.68
N GLN A 16 6.56 -10.20 37.04
CA GLN A 16 5.40 -9.73 36.27
C GLN A 16 5.29 -8.20 36.22
N VAL A 17 5.51 -7.51 37.34
CA VAL A 17 5.50 -6.04 37.37
C VAL A 17 6.66 -5.47 36.55
N VAL A 18 7.85 -6.05 36.63
CA VAL A 18 9.00 -5.64 35.83
C VAL A 18 8.72 -5.82 34.33
N ALA A 19 8.15 -6.95 33.93
CA ALA A 19 7.76 -7.18 32.54
C ALA A 19 6.74 -6.14 32.05
N MET A 20 5.71 -5.83 32.86
CA MET A 20 4.73 -4.80 32.50
C MET A 20 5.37 -3.42 32.32
N VAL A 21 6.29 -3.01 33.21
CA VAL A 21 6.96 -1.71 33.08
C VAL A 21 7.81 -1.66 31.80
N GLN A 22 8.53 -2.74 31.49
CA GLN A 22 9.32 -2.81 30.26
C GLN A 22 8.46 -2.72 29.00
N ASP A 23 7.28 -3.36 29.00
CA ASP A 23 6.33 -3.27 27.90
C ASP A 23 5.81 -1.83 27.72
N TYR A 24 5.51 -1.13 28.82
CA TYR A 24 5.11 0.28 28.77
C TYR A 24 6.22 1.19 28.25
N ASP A 25 7.46 1.00 28.69
CA ASP A 25 8.62 1.77 28.22
C ASP A 25 8.87 1.52 26.72
N HIS A 26 8.70 0.26 26.28
CA HIS A 26 8.81 -0.10 24.88
C HIS A 26 7.71 0.57 24.04
N GLN A 27 6.47 0.53 24.51
CA GLN A 27 5.35 1.21 23.86
C GLN A 27 5.56 2.73 23.77
N GLY A 28 6.07 3.36 24.84
CA GLY A 28 6.42 4.78 24.86
C GLY A 28 7.49 5.14 23.82
N SER A 29 8.48 4.25 23.65
CA SER A 29 9.52 4.41 22.63
C SER A 29 8.95 4.34 21.21
N GLN A 30 8.07 3.38 20.92
CA GLN A 30 7.40 3.26 19.62
C GLN A 30 6.55 4.50 19.30
N ILE A 31 5.79 5.03 20.27
CA ILE A 31 4.97 6.24 20.08
C ILE A 31 5.85 7.43 19.69
N THR A 32 6.99 7.59 20.35
CA THR A 32 7.92 8.69 20.10
C THR A 32 8.55 8.57 18.71
N GLU A 33 8.90 7.35 18.29
CA GLU A 33 9.40 7.09 16.94
C GLU A 33 8.36 7.44 15.88
N LEU A 34 7.11 6.97 16.04
CA LEU A 34 6.02 7.27 15.11
C LEU A 34 5.71 8.77 15.04
N GLN A 35 5.77 9.50 16.16
CA GLN A 35 5.65 10.95 16.17
C GLN A 35 6.76 11.63 15.37
N GLY A 36 8.01 11.15 15.51
CA GLY A 36 9.14 11.64 14.72
C GLY A 36 8.96 11.39 13.22
N GLN A 37 8.48 10.21 12.84
CA GLN A 37 8.18 9.88 11.45
C GLN A 37 7.07 10.77 10.87
N LEU A 38 6.00 11.01 11.64
CA LEU A 38 4.91 11.88 11.23
C LEU A 38 5.39 13.32 11.03
N ALA A 39 6.18 13.86 11.95
CA ALA A 39 6.76 15.20 11.82
C ALA A 39 7.64 15.33 10.57
N ALA A 40 8.47 14.32 10.29
CA ALA A 40 9.31 14.30 9.09
C ALA A 40 8.48 14.21 7.80
N GLN A 41 7.37 13.47 7.79
CA GLN A 41 6.45 13.44 6.65
C GLN A 41 5.75 14.79 6.46
N THR A 42 5.27 15.42 7.53
CA THR A 42 4.64 16.75 7.47
C THR A 42 5.58 17.77 6.82
N GLN A 43 6.85 17.80 7.25
CA GLN A 43 7.84 18.72 6.68
C GLN A 43 8.09 18.46 5.18
N ARG A 44 8.07 17.20 4.73
CA ARG A 44 8.21 16.86 3.30
C ARG A 44 7.01 17.34 2.49
N VAL A 45 5.80 17.21 3.03
CA VAL A 45 4.59 17.70 2.37
C VAL A 45 4.62 19.22 2.25
N GLU A 46 4.98 19.93 3.32
CA GLU A 46 5.13 21.39 3.30
C GLU A 46 6.18 21.85 2.26
N ALA A 47 7.30 21.15 2.16
CA ALA A 47 8.33 21.45 1.15
C ALA A 47 7.80 21.28 -0.28
N LEU A 48 7.09 20.18 -0.56
CA LEU A 48 6.48 19.95 -1.88
C LEU A 48 5.38 20.96 -2.19
N GLU A 49 4.60 21.37 -1.20
CA GLU A 49 3.59 22.42 -1.36
C GLU A 49 4.24 23.76 -1.73
N ALA A 50 5.35 24.12 -1.08
CA ALA A 50 6.11 25.32 -1.40
C ALA A 50 6.68 25.27 -2.83
N GLU A 51 7.19 24.12 -3.28
CA GLU A 51 7.65 23.93 -4.67
C GLU A 51 6.50 24.11 -5.67
N LEU A 52 5.33 23.51 -5.40
CA LEU A 52 4.15 23.67 -6.24
C LEU A 52 3.67 25.13 -6.29
N GLN A 53 3.74 25.85 -5.17
CA GLN A 53 3.38 27.26 -5.11
C GLN A 53 4.35 28.12 -5.93
N GLY A 54 5.65 27.80 -5.92
CA GLY A 54 6.66 28.45 -6.75
C GLY A 54 6.42 28.21 -8.25
N LEU A 55 6.12 26.97 -8.64
CA LEU A 55 5.80 26.63 -10.04
C LEU A 55 4.53 27.34 -10.53
N ARG A 56 3.51 27.49 -9.67
CA ARG A 56 2.29 28.25 -10.00
C ARG A 56 2.58 29.73 -10.24
N GLN A 57 3.49 30.35 -9.49
CA GLN A 57 3.87 31.75 -9.70
C GLN A 57 4.61 31.93 -11.03
N LEU A 58 5.50 31.01 -11.39
CA LEU A 58 6.18 31.02 -12.69
C LEU A 58 5.19 30.88 -13.85
N LEU A 59 4.26 29.92 -13.78
CA LEU A 59 3.27 29.73 -14.84
C LEU A 59 2.24 30.88 -14.94
N GLY A 60 1.95 31.55 -13.82
CA GLY A 60 0.98 32.65 -13.77
C GLY A 60 1.49 33.95 -14.41
N GLN A 61 2.79 34.07 -14.69
CA GLN A 61 3.38 35.25 -15.34
C GLN A 61 3.25 35.23 -16.87
N ASP A 62 3.00 34.08 -17.48
CA ASP A 62 2.92 33.94 -18.95
C ASP A 62 1.51 34.22 -19.53
N ALA A 63 0.50 34.53 -18.69
CA ALA A 63 -0.89 34.70 -19.12
C ALA A 63 -1.31 36.17 -19.35
N GLU A 64 -0.54 37.16 -18.90
CA GLU A 64 -0.92 38.58 -18.91
C GLU A 64 -0.16 39.44 -19.95
N GLU A 65 0.58 38.83 -20.89
CA GLU A 65 1.26 39.55 -22.01
C GLU A 65 0.64 39.28 -23.40
N SER A 66 -0.54 38.65 -23.48
CA SER A 66 -1.20 38.35 -24.77
C SER A 66 -2.65 38.87 -24.85
N GLU A 67 -2.89 40.09 -24.37
CA GLU A 67 -4.12 40.83 -24.69
C GLU A 67 -3.78 42.25 -25.17
N ALA A 68 -3.17 42.33 -26.35
CA ALA A 68 -3.19 43.56 -27.12
C ALA A 68 -3.53 43.23 -28.58
N GLU A 69 -4.55 43.96 -29.06
CA GLU A 69 -4.72 44.38 -30.46
C GLU A 69 -5.58 43.53 -31.43
N THR A 70 -6.89 43.90 -31.41
CA THR A 70 -7.67 44.48 -32.53
C THR A 70 -8.53 43.61 -33.47
N CYS A 71 -9.85 43.83 -33.34
CA CYS A 71 -10.93 43.93 -34.34
C CYS A 71 -10.87 43.18 -35.69
N THR A 72 -11.96 42.45 -35.98
CA THR A 72 -12.46 42.06 -37.32
C THR A 72 -13.51 43.06 -37.84
N PRO A 73 -14.01 43.05 -39.11
CA PRO A 73 -13.53 42.59 -40.44
C PRO A 73 -13.74 43.75 -41.52
N PRO A 74 -13.74 43.62 -42.89
CA PRO A 74 -14.48 42.66 -43.75
C PRO A 74 -13.70 42.08 -44.96
N SER A 75 -14.22 40.99 -45.53
CA SER A 75 -13.81 40.42 -46.82
C SER A 75 -14.15 41.33 -48.00
N PRO A 76 -13.38 41.25 -49.11
CA PRO A 76 -14.00 40.76 -50.35
C PRO A 76 -13.08 39.91 -51.26
N ASN A 77 -13.67 38.84 -51.80
CA ASN A 77 -13.45 38.11 -53.06
C ASN A 77 -12.12 38.16 -53.86
N MET A 78 -11.74 36.93 -54.26
CA MET A 78 -11.15 36.47 -55.55
C MET A 78 -9.74 36.93 -55.92
N VAL A 79 -8.76 36.01 -55.93
CA VAL A 79 -7.79 35.78 -57.05
C VAL A 79 -7.19 34.35 -56.94
N ASP A 80 -7.08 33.68 -58.09
CA ASP A 80 -6.46 32.37 -58.34
C ASP A 80 -4.92 32.36 -58.23
N SER A 81 -4.39 31.29 -57.60
CA SER A 81 -3.15 30.53 -57.90
C SER A 81 -1.76 31.24 -57.90
N PRO A 82 -0.62 30.51 -58.03
CA PRO A 82 -0.05 29.51 -57.11
C PRO A 82 1.43 29.83 -56.74
N THR A 83 1.87 29.58 -55.50
CA THR A 83 3.29 29.69 -55.09
C THR A 83 3.53 28.67 -53.98
N SER A 84 4.17 27.53 -54.24
CA SER A 84 5.64 27.33 -54.15
C SER A 84 6.22 27.68 -52.79
N GLY A 85 6.72 26.66 -52.07
CA GLY A 85 7.52 26.77 -50.85
C GLY A 85 7.01 25.81 -49.78
N SER A 86 7.65 24.66 -49.61
CA SER A 86 8.79 24.44 -48.70
C SER A 86 8.33 24.09 -47.28
N ASP A 87 9.01 23.08 -46.73
CA ASP A 87 9.02 22.65 -45.33
C ASP A 87 7.77 21.93 -44.82
N GLU A 88 7.79 20.60 -45.01
CA GLU A 88 7.15 19.69 -44.06
C GLU A 88 7.73 19.99 -42.68
N GLU A 89 6.91 20.68 -41.90
CA GLU A 89 7.19 21.11 -40.55
C GLU A 89 7.75 19.96 -39.72
N MET A 90 8.92 20.25 -39.16
CA MET A 90 9.49 19.57 -38.00
C MET A 90 8.35 19.16 -37.05
N GLU A 91 8.15 17.85 -36.86
CA GLU A 91 7.41 17.28 -35.73
C GLU A 91 8.41 16.98 -34.58
N PRO A 92 8.91 17.97 -33.81
CA PRO A 92 9.74 17.69 -32.64
C PRO A 92 8.88 17.41 -31.40
N ASN A 93 7.57 17.66 -31.44
CA ASN A 93 6.81 17.79 -30.21
C ASN A 93 6.21 16.47 -29.67
N ARG A 94 5.77 15.55 -30.54
CA ARG A 94 5.13 14.31 -30.08
C ARG A 94 6.08 13.38 -29.33
N ARG A 95 7.32 13.24 -29.80
CA ARG A 95 8.32 12.37 -29.17
C ARG A 95 8.80 12.92 -27.82
N VAL A 96 8.92 14.23 -27.70
CA VAL A 96 9.31 14.88 -26.45
C VAL A 96 8.21 14.74 -25.41
N ILE A 97 6.95 14.94 -25.81
CA ILE A 97 5.78 14.73 -24.94
C ILE A 97 5.69 13.26 -24.50
N ALA A 98 5.82 12.31 -25.42
CA ALA A 98 5.78 10.88 -25.09
C ALA A 98 6.91 10.47 -24.13
N ASN A 99 8.12 10.97 -24.34
CA ASN A 99 9.26 10.70 -23.46
C ASN A 99 9.10 11.37 -22.09
N SER A 100 8.50 12.56 -22.01
CA SER A 100 8.20 13.23 -20.75
C SER A 100 7.18 12.44 -19.92
N LEU A 101 6.09 11.99 -20.56
CA LEU A 101 5.06 11.17 -19.92
C LEU A 101 5.60 9.81 -19.46
N LEU A 102 6.43 9.15 -20.28
CA LEU A 102 7.04 7.88 -19.92
C LEU A 102 8.00 7.99 -18.73
N LYS A 103 8.78 9.09 -18.66
CA LYS A 103 9.62 9.39 -17.49
C LYS A 103 8.80 9.62 -16.23
N HIS A 104 7.69 10.35 -16.34
CA HIS A 104 6.78 10.57 -15.20
C HIS A 104 6.14 9.26 -14.71
N LEU A 105 5.74 8.38 -15.62
CA LEU A 105 5.20 7.06 -15.26
C LEU A 105 6.24 6.17 -14.58
N TYR A 106 7.49 6.16 -15.07
CA TYR A 106 8.57 5.42 -14.41
C TYR A 106 8.90 5.96 -13.01
N ALA A 107 8.84 7.28 -12.80
CA ALA A 107 9.02 7.87 -11.48
C ALA A 107 7.87 7.50 -10.51
N LEU A 108 6.62 7.48 -11.00
CA LEU A 108 5.45 7.06 -10.21
C LEU A 108 5.46 5.57 -9.86
N VAL A 109 5.96 4.71 -10.76
CA VAL A 109 6.09 3.28 -10.51
C VAL A 109 7.29 2.99 -9.59
N GLY A 110 8.42 3.69 -9.77
CA GLY A 110 9.59 3.56 -8.89
C GLY A 110 9.42 4.15 -7.49
N ALA A 111 8.49 5.10 -7.31
CA ALA A 111 8.17 5.68 -6.00
C ALA A 111 7.17 4.84 -5.18
N LYS A 112 6.55 3.80 -5.76
CA LYS A 112 5.53 2.97 -5.09
C LYS A 112 6.07 1.77 -4.30
N ASP A 113 7.39 1.63 -4.19
CA ASP A 113 8.03 0.56 -3.40
C ASP A 113 8.42 0.96 -1.97
N LYS A 114 8.08 2.18 -1.52
CA LYS A 114 8.41 2.64 -0.17
C LYS A 114 7.25 3.31 0.55
N GLU A 115 6.10 2.64 0.64
CA GLU A 115 5.15 2.95 1.71
C GLU A 115 4.06 1.87 1.85
N LYS A 116 4.15 1.09 2.94
CA LYS A 116 3.03 0.68 3.83
C LYS A 116 3.55 -0.40 4.79
N LYS A 117 3.87 0.01 6.02
CA LYS A 117 2.97 0.16 7.18
C LYS A 117 2.84 -1.14 7.97
N GLU A 118 3.75 -1.23 8.94
CA GLU A 118 3.47 -1.50 10.34
C GLU A 118 2.01 -1.21 10.74
N VAL A 119 1.28 -2.27 11.05
CA VAL A 119 0.07 -2.26 11.88
C VAL A 119 0.15 -3.49 12.76
N GLU A 120 0.70 -3.29 13.95
CA GLU A 120 0.53 -4.17 15.10
C GLU A 120 -0.76 -3.75 15.81
N ALA A 121 -1.75 -4.64 15.81
CA ALA A 121 -2.88 -4.57 16.73
C ALA A 121 -3.46 -5.96 16.94
N LEU A 122 -3.14 -6.55 18.08
CA LEU A 122 -3.95 -7.52 18.82
C LEU A 122 -3.86 -7.09 20.29
N PRO A 123 -4.88 -7.33 21.14
CA PRO A 123 -5.70 -8.55 21.11
C PRO A 123 -7.21 -8.29 21.27
N GLN A 124 -8.07 -9.07 20.62
CA GLN A 124 -9.40 -9.37 21.19
C GLN A 124 -9.81 -10.81 20.91
N VAL A 125 -9.73 -11.59 21.98
CA VAL A 125 -10.57 -12.77 22.22
C VAL A 125 -12.01 -12.28 22.30
N GLN A 126 -12.89 -12.77 21.44
CA GLN A 126 -14.34 -12.65 21.63
C GLN A 126 -14.92 -14.07 21.61
N GLU A 127 -15.22 -14.57 22.81
CA GLU A 127 -16.13 -15.69 23.02
C GLU A 127 -17.56 -15.14 23.29
N ALA A 128 -18.51 -15.66 22.50
CA ALA A 128 -19.97 -15.78 22.69
C ALA A 128 -20.87 -14.52 22.59
N PRO A 129 -22.21 -14.69 22.38
CA PRO A 129 -22.92 -15.57 21.43
C PRO A 129 -23.94 -14.77 20.59
N ASP A 130 -24.06 -15.07 19.28
CA ASP A 130 -25.33 -15.19 18.54
C ASP A 130 -25.09 -15.19 17.02
N GLY A 131 -25.23 -16.38 16.45
CA GLY A 131 -26.01 -16.60 15.23
C GLY A 131 -25.41 -16.27 13.86
N HIS A 132 -24.50 -15.30 13.70
CA HIS A 132 -24.01 -14.92 12.36
C HIS A 132 -22.48 -14.85 12.32
N GLY A 133 -21.86 -16.00 12.06
CA GLY A 133 -20.44 -16.07 11.76
C GLY A 133 -20.05 -15.17 10.56
N PRO A 134 -18.77 -14.77 10.46
CA PRO A 134 -18.29 -13.99 9.33
C PRO A 134 -18.70 -14.66 8.02
N LYS A 135 -19.37 -13.91 7.13
CA LYS A 135 -19.78 -14.42 5.82
C LYS A 135 -18.53 -14.90 5.09
N PRO A 136 -18.51 -16.14 4.58
CA PRO A 136 -17.37 -16.62 3.83
C PRO A 136 -17.16 -15.76 2.59
N THR A 137 -15.92 -15.29 2.42
CA THR A 137 -15.49 -14.58 1.21
C THR A 137 -15.11 -15.63 0.16
N HIS A 138 -15.53 -15.43 -1.09
CA HIS A 138 -15.26 -16.38 -2.17
C HIS A 138 -13.99 -16.00 -2.94
N TRP A 139 -13.04 -16.93 -3.04
CA TRP A 139 -11.73 -16.73 -3.64
C TRP A 139 -11.46 -17.75 -4.74
N ARG A 140 -10.54 -17.42 -5.65
CA ARG A 140 -10.07 -18.32 -6.71
C ARG A 140 -8.56 -18.46 -6.63
N CYS A 141 -8.06 -19.70 -6.63
CA CYS A 141 -6.63 -19.97 -6.75
C CYS A 141 -6.17 -19.60 -8.17
N VAL A 142 -5.31 -18.61 -8.31
CA VAL A 142 -4.73 -18.21 -9.62
C VAL A 142 -3.28 -18.68 -9.78
N TRP A 143 -2.73 -19.37 -8.77
CA TRP A 143 -1.36 -19.84 -8.77
C TRP A 143 -1.23 -21.10 -9.63
N ARG A 144 -0.44 -21.03 -10.71
CA ARG A 144 -0.34 -22.10 -11.72
C ARG A 144 0.02 -23.48 -11.14
N PRO A 145 1.02 -23.59 -10.24
CA PRO A 145 1.32 -24.86 -9.56
C PRO A 145 0.27 -25.37 -8.58
N GLY A 146 -0.79 -24.61 -8.26
CA GLY A 146 -1.68 -24.89 -7.14
C GLY A 146 -1.05 -24.61 -5.77
N MET A 147 -1.83 -24.73 -4.71
CA MET A 147 -1.43 -24.34 -3.35
C MET A 147 -1.64 -25.49 -2.36
N ASP A 148 -0.61 -25.75 -1.53
CA ASP A 148 -0.72 -26.71 -0.43
C ASP A 148 -1.66 -26.15 0.66
N VAL A 149 -2.62 -26.95 1.09
CA VAL A 149 -3.48 -26.65 2.25
C VAL A 149 -2.85 -27.27 3.50
N ARG A 150 -2.75 -26.50 4.58
CA ARG A 150 -2.04 -26.88 5.80
C ARG A 150 -2.95 -26.93 7.01
N SER A 151 -2.67 -27.83 7.94
CA SER A 151 -3.40 -27.94 9.21
C SER A 151 -3.22 -26.70 10.09
N GLU A 152 -2.05 -26.05 9.99
CA GLU A 152 -1.65 -24.93 10.83
C GLU A 152 -1.29 -23.69 10.00
N ARG A 153 -1.33 -22.54 10.66
CA ARG A 153 -0.87 -21.24 10.14
C ARG A 153 0.66 -21.18 10.13
N THR A 154 1.29 -21.96 9.26
CA THR A 154 2.74 -22.03 9.13
C THR A 154 3.18 -21.91 7.68
N VAL A 155 4.29 -21.18 7.45
CA VAL A 155 4.97 -21.09 6.15
C VAL A 155 5.89 -22.29 5.91
N GLN A 156 6.23 -23.05 6.96
CA GLN A 156 6.99 -24.29 6.80
C GLN A 156 6.15 -25.37 6.13
N ARG A 157 6.74 -26.13 5.21
CA ARG A 157 6.09 -27.27 4.56
C ARG A 157 5.94 -28.46 5.50
N LYS A 158 5.11 -28.30 6.53
CA LYS A 158 4.71 -29.30 7.51
C LYS A 158 3.19 -29.30 7.62
N GLY A 159 2.62 -30.47 7.95
CA GLY A 159 1.17 -30.59 8.17
C GLY A 159 0.33 -30.29 6.91
N VAL A 160 0.78 -30.70 5.72
CA VAL A 160 -0.03 -30.58 4.50
C VAL A 160 -1.20 -31.57 4.60
N VAL A 161 -2.42 -31.05 4.56
CA VAL A 161 -3.68 -31.82 4.69
C VAL A 161 -4.47 -31.87 3.39
N GLY A 162 -4.10 -31.06 2.41
CA GLY A 162 -4.79 -31.00 1.12
C GLY A 162 -4.05 -30.14 0.11
N PHE A 163 -4.70 -29.91 -1.03
CA PHE A 163 -4.14 -29.17 -2.14
C PHE A 163 -5.26 -28.48 -2.93
N LEU A 164 -5.07 -27.20 -3.28
CA LEU A 164 -5.95 -26.43 -4.14
C LEU A 164 -5.36 -26.33 -5.54
N SER A 165 -6.16 -26.67 -6.53
CA SER A 165 -5.75 -26.60 -7.94
C SER A 165 -5.84 -25.18 -8.49
N CYS A 166 -5.02 -24.87 -9.50
CA CYS A 166 -5.16 -23.61 -10.23
C CYS A 166 -6.57 -23.52 -10.86
N GLY A 167 -7.23 -22.39 -10.67
CA GLY A 167 -8.60 -22.13 -11.10
C GLY A 167 -9.68 -22.59 -10.11
N GLU A 168 -9.32 -23.36 -9.08
CA GLU A 168 -10.27 -23.84 -8.07
C GLU A 168 -10.78 -22.68 -7.21
N CYS A 169 -12.09 -22.63 -7.01
CA CYS A 169 -12.73 -21.66 -6.14
C CYS A 169 -12.91 -22.24 -4.73
N PHE A 170 -12.68 -21.41 -3.72
CA PHE A 170 -12.78 -21.81 -2.32
C PHE A 170 -13.32 -20.67 -1.46
N ASP A 171 -13.93 -21.07 -0.35
CA ASP A 171 -14.53 -20.15 0.61
C ASP A 171 -13.57 -19.91 1.78
N VAL A 172 -13.38 -18.64 2.13
CA VAL A 172 -12.50 -18.20 3.20
C VAL A 172 -13.36 -17.65 4.34
N ILE A 173 -13.21 -18.25 5.52
CA ILE A 173 -13.94 -17.82 6.73
C ILE A 173 -13.12 -16.87 7.60
N GLN A 174 -11.80 -16.87 7.43
CA GLN A 174 -10.90 -16.03 8.21
C GLN A 174 -9.65 -15.70 7.41
N GLU A 175 -9.27 -14.43 7.44
CA GLU A 175 -8.03 -13.94 6.86
C GLU A 175 -7.11 -13.52 8.00
N TRP A 176 -5.83 -13.89 7.90
CA TRP A 176 -4.83 -13.58 8.90
C TRP A 176 -3.56 -13.12 8.23
N ARG A 177 -3.10 -11.91 8.56
CA ARG A 177 -1.83 -11.40 8.07
C ARG A 177 -0.75 -11.76 9.07
N GLY A 178 0.19 -12.61 8.65
CA GLY A 178 1.35 -12.97 9.47
C GLY A 178 2.48 -11.96 9.34
N ARG A 179 3.59 -12.24 10.04
CA ARG A 179 4.81 -11.46 9.91
C ARG A 179 5.30 -11.48 8.45
N GLU A 180 5.95 -10.39 8.03
CA GLU A 180 6.48 -10.22 6.67
C GLU A 180 5.41 -10.19 5.55
N GLY A 181 4.18 -9.77 5.85
CA GLY A 181 3.14 -9.57 4.85
C GLY A 181 2.51 -10.85 4.30
N THR A 182 2.85 -12.02 4.85
CA THR A 182 2.27 -13.30 4.42
C THR A 182 0.78 -13.34 4.75
N LEU A 183 -0.08 -13.45 3.75
CA LEU A 183 -1.51 -13.61 3.96
C LEU A 183 -1.84 -15.08 4.15
N PHE A 184 -2.42 -15.44 5.30
CA PHE A 184 -2.95 -16.76 5.61
C PHE A 184 -4.48 -16.73 5.53
N LEU A 185 -5.08 -17.67 4.82
CA LEU A 185 -6.51 -17.78 4.61
C LEU A 185 -6.99 -19.11 5.20
N LYS A 186 -7.91 -19.04 6.18
CA LYS A 186 -8.59 -20.22 6.72
C LYS A 186 -9.73 -20.59 5.80
N LEU A 187 -9.68 -21.80 5.27
CA LEU A 187 -10.72 -22.35 4.42
C LEU A 187 -11.97 -22.72 5.24
N ALA A 188 -13.15 -22.56 4.65
CA ALA A 188 -14.40 -23.01 5.24
C ALA A 188 -14.42 -24.53 5.45
N GLY A 189 -15.10 -24.99 6.52
CA GLY A 189 -15.29 -26.42 6.81
C GLY A 189 -14.05 -27.13 7.34
N ASP A 190 -13.21 -26.44 8.13
CA ASP A 190 -12.00 -26.98 8.77
C ASP A 190 -11.00 -27.65 7.83
N LYS A 191 -11.03 -27.28 6.55
CA LYS A 191 -10.13 -27.80 5.52
C LYS A 191 -8.68 -27.38 5.71
N GLY A 192 -8.43 -26.36 6.54
CA GLY A 192 -7.09 -25.88 6.89
C GLY A 192 -6.81 -24.45 6.42
N TRP A 193 -5.53 -24.17 6.19
CA TRP A 193 -4.98 -22.86 5.89
C TRP A 193 -4.21 -22.87 4.57
N VAL A 194 -4.34 -21.80 3.79
CA VAL A 194 -3.50 -21.52 2.61
C VAL A 194 -2.83 -20.17 2.77
N PHE A 195 -1.71 -19.93 2.07
CA PHE A 195 -0.98 -18.66 2.20
C PHE A 195 -0.39 -18.16 0.89
N ASP A 196 -0.24 -16.85 0.74
CA ASP A 196 0.10 -16.17 -0.52
C ASP A 196 1.56 -16.29 -0.98
N LYS A 197 2.49 -16.61 -0.08
CA LYS A 197 3.91 -16.71 -0.42
C LYS A 197 4.20 -17.91 -1.32
N THR A 198 4.98 -17.64 -2.35
CA THR A 198 5.42 -18.61 -3.34
C THR A 198 6.33 -19.66 -2.70
N ARG A 199 6.34 -20.85 -3.30
CA ARG A 199 7.19 -21.97 -2.90
C ARG A 199 8.66 -21.59 -3.08
N THR A 200 9.34 -21.12 -2.03
CA THR A 200 10.80 -21.06 -1.95
C THR A 200 11.38 -22.41 -1.55
#